data_AF-A0A2N7ZCK8-F1
#
_entry.id   AF-A0A2N7ZCK8-F1
#
_cell.length_a   1.000
_cell.length_b   1.000
_cell.length_c   1.000
_cell.angle_alpha   90.00
_cell.angle_beta   90.00
_cell.angle_gamma   90.00
#
_symmetry.space_group_name_H-M   'P 1'
#
loop_
_entity.id
_entity.type
_entity.pdbx_description
1 polymer ?
#
loop_
_entity_poly.entity_id
_entity_poly.type
_entity_poly.pdbx_seq_one_letter_code
_entity_poly.pdbx_strand_id
1 'polypeptide(L)'
;MDDEGDFKKARGFLLMYSALVLALWYFGADLTQFKLMGNEIKLQHRIESVWLVLALLNMYFWFRCYQRLPTLGLCFDKSMNDLYDTSLIWSATHLKRRALYKSMYANFAKEYDSVGTITFGKPQVKLRAYFTLTITKAKNGNPIQIHQLSRTERTTMELRLQYDRKTADHWSKDAGSGFVLYSPSPWTTLPIKAFTIARGAFITPWFTDYFAPLALGGFSIICALCKWYTINF
;
A
#
# COMPACT_ATOMS: atom_id res chain seq x y z
N MET A 1 -5.61 4.90 -26.09
CA MET A 1 -4.82 3.65 -26.06
C MET A 1 -3.33 3.90 -26.38
N ASP A 2 -2.81 5.10 -26.09
CA ASP A 2 -1.38 5.47 -26.18
C ASP A 2 -0.78 5.94 -24.83
N ASP A 3 -1.57 5.94 -23.77
CA ASP A 3 -1.21 6.58 -22.49
C ASP A 3 -0.09 5.85 -21.73
N GLU A 4 0.04 4.53 -21.93
CA GLU A 4 1.01 3.69 -21.22
C GLU A 4 2.46 3.98 -21.64
N GLY A 5 2.70 4.24 -22.92
CA GLY A 5 4.02 4.63 -23.43
C GLY A 5 4.41 6.04 -23.00
N ASP A 6 3.44 6.94 -22.99
CA ASP A 6 3.61 8.34 -22.63
C ASP A 6 3.87 8.56 -21.14
N PHE A 7 3.29 7.72 -20.27
CA PHE A 7 3.57 7.68 -18.85
C PHE A 7 4.99 7.19 -18.55
N LYS A 8 5.41 6.06 -19.15
CA LYS A 8 6.76 5.51 -18.95
C LYS A 8 7.85 6.51 -19.34
N LYS A 9 7.64 7.26 -20.42
CA LYS A 9 8.54 8.32 -20.86
C LYS A 9 8.59 9.50 -19.89
N ALA A 10 7.42 9.99 -19.45
CA ALA A 10 7.34 11.09 -18.48
C ALA A 10 8.00 10.71 -17.13
N ARG A 11 7.78 9.49 -16.67
CA ARG A 11 8.41 8.92 -15.48
C ARG A 11 9.93 8.84 -15.60
N GLY A 12 10.43 8.35 -16.74
CA GLY A 12 11.87 8.25 -17.01
C GLY A 12 12.55 9.61 -16.96
N PHE A 13 11.95 10.64 -17.59
CA PHE A 13 12.45 12.00 -17.50
C PHE A 13 12.43 12.53 -16.06
N LEU A 14 11.32 12.39 -15.33
CA LEU A 14 11.24 12.85 -13.95
C LEU A 14 12.32 12.21 -13.07
N LEU A 15 12.51 10.89 -13.16
CA LEU A 15 13.54 10.20 -12.38
C LEU A 15 14.95 10.66 -12.74
N MET A 16 15.28 10.75 -14.02
CA MET A 16 16.61 11.16 -14.48
C MET A 16 16.94 12.59 -14.04
N TYR A 17 16.04 13.54 -14.29
CA TYR A 17 16.25 14.94 -13.91
C TYR A 17 16.25 15.12 -12.40
N SER A 18 15.39 14.43 -11.66
CA SER A 18 15.36 14.51 -10.20
C SER A 18 16.61 13.93 -9.56
N ALA A 19 17.12 12.80 -10.07
CA ALA A 19 18.38 12.22 -9.64
C ALA A 19 19.57 13.15 -9.95
N LEU A 20 19.57 13.78 -11.12
CA LEU A 20 20.60 14.76 -11.50
C LEU A 20 20.58 15.97 -10.58
N VAL A 21 19.41 16.56 -10.30
CA VAL A 21 19.27 17.69 -9.37
C VAL A 21 19.70 17.30 -7.96
N LEU A 22 19.35 16.10 -7.49
CA LEU A 22 19.79 15.60 -6.18
C LEU A 22 21.29 15.35 -6.13
N ALA A 23 21.90 14.83 -7.21
CA ALA A 23 23.34 14.66 -7.29
C ALA A 23 24.06 16.02 -7.25
N LEU A 24 23.60 17.00 -8.02
CA LEU A 24 24.12 18.37 -7.98
C LEU A 24 24.01 18.97 -6.57
N TRP A 25 22.86 18.75 -5.91
CA TRP A 25 22.61 19.23 -4.56
C TRP A 25 23.55 18.58 -3.55
N TYR A 26 23.73 17.26 -3.64
CA TYR A 26 24.56 16.46 -2.75
C TYR A 26 26.05 16.80 -2.88
N PHE A 27 26.55 16.93 -4.11
CA PHE A 27 27.94 17.31 -4.36
C PHE A 27 28.22 18.78 -4.09
N GLY A 28 27.20 19.58 -3.76
CA GLY A 28 27.35 21.02 -3.56
C GLY A 28 28.02 21.67 -4.77
N ALA A 29 27.76 21.15 -5.97
CA ALA A 29 28.49 21.56 -7.15
C ALA A 29 28.24 23.05 -7.40
N ASP A 30 29.29 23.86 -7.28
CA ASP A 30 29.31 25.20 -7.85
C ASP A 30 29.24 25.04 -9.38
N LEU A 31 28.00 25.11 -9.88
CA LEU A 31 27.64 25.02 -11.29
C LEU A 31 28.16 26.24 -12.04
N THR A 32 29.48 26.36 -12.16
CA THR A 32 30.13 27.37 -12.99
C THR A 32 29.85 27.11 -14.48
N GLN A 33 29.55 25.86 -14.86
CA GLN A 33 29.20 25.45 -16.22
C GLN A 33 28.16 24.31 -16.21
N PHE A 34 27.03 24.49 -16.91
CA PHE A 34 26.00 23.46 -17.06
C PHE A 34 25.83 23.12 -18.55
N LYS A 35 26.02 21.84 -18.90
CA LYS A 35 25.79 21.30 -20.25
C LYS A 35 24.43 20.65 -20.31
N LEU A 36 23.46 21.29 -20.95
CA LEU A 36 22.16 20.68 -21.27
C LEU A 36 22.05 20.50 -22.78
N MET A 37 21.78 19.28 -23.25
CA MET A 37 21.51 18.96 -24.67
C MET A 37 22.61 19.43 -25.66
N GLY A 38 23.89 19.28 -25.29
CA GLY A 38 25.01 19.60 -26.17
C GLY A 38 25.36 21.09 -26.25
N ASN A 39 24.63 21.96 -25.53
CA ASN A 39 24.96 23.38 -25.44
C ASN A 39 25.59 23.71 -24.08
N GLU A 40 26.76 24.33 -24.11
CA GLU A 40 27.46 24.80 -22.91
C GLU A 40 26.91 26.16 -22.51
N ILE A 41 26.12 26.22 -21.45
CA ILE A 41 25.74 27.49 -20.84
C ILE A 41 26.80 27.79 -19.77
N LYS A 42 27.77 28.66 -20.11
CA LYS A 42 28.72 29.22 -19.14
C LYS A 42 27.96 30.13 -18.18
N LEU A 43 27.61 29.62 -17.01
CA LEU A 43 26.89 30.34 -15.95
C LEU A 43 27.88 31.03 -15.01
N GLN A 44 28.80 31.82 -15.57
CA GLN A 44 29.80 32.56 -14.78
C GLN A 44 29.21 33.76 -14.01
N HIS A 45 27.92 34.10 -14.21
CA HIS A 45 27.35 35.34 -13.68
C HIS A 45 25.95 35.23 -13.06
N ARG A 46 25.31 34.05 -13.01
CA ARG A 46 23.96 33.87 -12.42
C ARG A 46 23.78 32.52 -11.71
N ILE A 47 24.74 32.13 -10.87
CA ILE A 47 24.63 30.92 -10.04
C ILE A 47 23.37 31.00 -9.14
N GLU A 48 23.01 32.21 -8.71
CA GLU A 48 21.80 32.54 -7.95
C GLU A 48 20.49 32.04 -8.58
N SER A 49 20.39 31.98 -9.91
CA SER A 49 19.14 31.61 -10.61
C SER A 49 19.10 30.16 -11.08
N VAL A 50 20.24 29.44 -11.10
CA VAL A 50 20.31 28.07 -11.66
C VAL A 50 19.46 27.10 -10.86
N TRP A 51 19.54 27.14 -9.54
CA TRP A 51 18.74 26.28 -8.66
C TRP A 51 17.23 26.50 -8.82
N LEU A 52 16.81 27.75 -9.06
CA LEU A 52 15.42 28.07 -9.33
C LEU A 52 14.96 27.56 -10.70
N VAL A 53 15.78 27.70 -11.74
CA VAL A 53 15.48 27.13 -13.06
C VAL A 53 15.37 25.60 -13.00
N LEU A 54 16.28 24.93 -12.26
CA LEU A 54 16.22 23.50 -12.03
C LEU A 54 14.96 23.09 -11.26
N ALA A 55 14.58 23.85 -10.23
CA ALA A 55 13.34 23.60 -9.48
C ALA A 55 12.10 23.73 -10.36
N LEU A 56 12.01 24.78 -11.20
CA LEU A 56 10.90 24.99 -12.13
C LEU A 56 10.82 23.91 -13.21
N LEU A 57 11.96 23.52 -13.78
CA LEU A 57 12.04 22.44 -14.76
C LEU A 57 11.57 21.11 -14.14
N ASN A 58 12.03 20.81 -12.92
CA ASN A 58 11.66 19.56 -12.26
C ASN A 58 10.20 19.57 -11.78
N MET A 59 9.67 20.74 -11.39
CA MET A 59 8.25 20.96 -11.11
C MET A 59 7.38 20.72 -12.36
N TYR A 60 7.83 21.19 -13.53
CA TYR A 60 7.15 20.92 -14.79
C TYR A 60 7.09 19.41 -15.09
N PHE A 61 8.21 18.69 -14.95
CA PHE A 61 8.23 17.23 -15.15
C PHE A 61 7.38 16.50 -14.11
N TRP A 62 7.37 16.95 -12.86
CA TRP A 62 6.56 16.39 -11.79
C TRP A 62 5.07 16.52 -12.11
N PHE A 63 4.64 17.73 -12.51
CA PHE A 63 3.26 17.98 -12.92
C PHE A 63 2.87 17.18 -14.16
N ARG A 64 3.77 17.09 -15.15
CA ARG A 64 3.54 16.29 -16.37
C ARG A 64 3.41 14.80 -16.07
N CYS A 65 4.21 14.28 -15.14
CA CYS A 65 4.11 12.89 -14.68
C CYS A 65 2.81 12.64 -13.93
N TYR A 66 2.38 13.57 -13.08
CA TYR A 66 1.10 13.51 -12.38
C TYR A 66 -0.09 13.52 -13.33
N GLN A 67 -0.10 14.38 -14.35
CA GLN A 67 -1.17 14.44 -15.35
C GLN A 67 -1.30 13.17 -16.20
N ARG A 68 -0.18 12.50 -16.49
CA ARG A 68 -0.14 11.28 -17.31
C ARG A 68 -0.30 10.00 -16.50
N LEU A 69 -0.52 10.13 -15.19
CA LEU A 69 -0.70 8.98 -14.33
C LEU A 69 -2.02 8.28 -14.67
N PRO A 70 -2.06 6.94 -14.85
CA PRO A 70 -3.30 6.24 -15.11
C PRO A 70 -4.32 6.50 -13.98
N THR A 71 -5.61 6.56 -14.33
CA THR A 71 -6.72 6.94 -13.44
C THR A 71 -6.83 6.12 -12.14
N LEU A 72 -6.18 4.96 -12.06
CA LEU A 72 -6.11 4.10 -10.88
C LEU A 72 -4.67 3.79 -10.42
N GLY A 73 -3.66 4.47 -10.94
CA GLY A 73 -2.24 4.21 -10.64
C GLY A 73 -1.86 4.45 -9.18
N LEU A 74 -2.54 5.39 -8.49
CA LEU A 74 -2.34 5.63 -7.04
C LEU A 74 -3.18 4.70 -6.16
N CYS A 75 -4.07 3.90 -6.74
CA CYS A 75 -4.79 2.87 -6.00
C CYS A 75 -3.95 1.60 -5.94
N PHE A 76 -4.07 0.84 -4.86
CA PHE A 76 -3.41 -0.44 -4.72
C PHE A 76 -3.81 -1.37 -5.86
N ASP A 77 -2.81 -1.89 -6.56
CA ASP A 77 -2.96 -2.95 -7.53
C ASP A 77 -3.36 -4.28 -6.85
N LYS A 78 -3.59 -5.32 -7.63
CA LYS A 78 -3.98 -6.64 -7.11
C LYS A 78 -2.95 -7.15 -6.08
N SER A 79 -1.66 -7.06 -6.40
CA SER A 79 -0.57 -7.52 -5.53
C SER A 79 -0.52 -6.79 -4.19
N MET A 80 -0.69 -5.47 -4.20
CA MET A 80 -0.70 -4.66 -2.99
C MET A 80 -1.99 -4.90 -2.17
N ASN A 81 -3.12 -5.14 -2.83
CA ASN A 81 -4.35 -5.55 -2.14
C ASN A 81 -4.17 -6.92 -1.46
N ASP A 82 -3.58 -7.90 -2.13
CA ASP A 82 -3.29 -9.22 -1.56
C ASP A 82 -2.32 -9.13 -0.36
N LEU A 83 -1.30 -8.27 -0.45
CA LEU A 83 -0.38 -7.99 0.67
C LEU A 83 -1.10 -7.33 1.85
N TYR A 84 -1.99 -6.37 1.57
CA TYR A 84 -2.79 -5.70 2.59
C TYR A 84 -3.70 -6.68 3.30
N ASP A 85 -4.41 -7.52 2.55
CA ASP A 85 -5.33 -8.52 3.07
C ASP A 85 -4.62 -9.58 3.90
N THR A 86 -3.45 -10.03 3.44
CA THR A 86 -2.59 -10.94 4.22
C THR A 86 -2.15 -10.30 5.55
N SER A 87 -1.76 -9.03 5.51
CA SER A 87 -1.34 -8.28 6.70
C SER A 87 -2.50 -8.06 7.68
N LEU A 88 -3.70 -7.81 7.16
CA LEU A 88 -4.94 -7.70 7.93
C LEU A 88 -5.32 -9.03 8.59
N ILE A 89 -5.32 -10.14 7.83
CA ILE A 89 -5.62 -11.48 8.34
C ILE A 89 -4.65 -11.87 9.45
N TRP A 90 -3.36 -11.68 9.22
CA TRP A 90 -2.32 -11.96 10.22
C TRP A 90 -2.57 -11.16 11.50
N SER A 91 -2.76 -9.85 11.37
CA SER A 91 -3.00 -8.95 12.50
C SER A 91 -4.28 -9.31 13.26
N ALA A 92 -5.38 -9.58 12.55
CA ALA A 92 -6.66 -9.94 13.14
C ALA A 92 -6.57 -11.28 13.89
N THR A 93 -5.90 -12.27 13.31
CA THR A 93 -5.69 -13.58 13.95
C THR A 93 -4.90 -13.42 15.23
N HIS A 94 -3.86 -12.59 15.25
CA HIS A 94 -3.07 -12.33 16.45
C HIS A 94 -3.88 -11.57 17.52
N LEU A 95 -4.55 -10.48 17.15
CA LEU A 95 -5.28 -9.62 18.08
C LEU A 95 -6.52 -10.30 18.68
N LYS A 96 -7.25 -11.09 17.88
CA LYS A 96 -8.50 -11.74 18.30
C LYS A 96 -8.32 -13.20 18.66
N ARG A 97 -7.09 -13.72 18.72
CA ARG A 97 -6.79 -15.10 19.12
C ARG A 97 -7.51 -15.50 20.40
N ARG A 98 -7.31 -14.74 21.49
CA ARG A 98 -7.91 -15.04 22.81
C ARG A 98 -9.44 -15.04 22.76
N ALA A 99 -10.05 -14.08 22.07
CA ALA A 99 -11.50 -14.01 21.92
C ALA A 99 -12.05 -15.20 21.12
N LEU A 100 -11.33 -15.62 20.09
CA LEU A 100 -11.69 -16.76 19.25
C LEU A 100 -11.65 -18.09 20.04
N TYR A 101 -10.58 -18.32 20.80
CA TYR A 101 -10.51 -19.48 21.70
C TYR A 101 -11.61 -19.42 22.77
N LYS A 102 -11.89 -18.25 23.36
CA LYS A 102 -12.97 -18.10 24.35
C LYS A 102 -14.34 -18.45 23.76
N SER A 103 -14.65 -17.96 22.56
CA SER A 103 -15.90 -18.29 21.85
C SER A 103 -15.98 -19.79 21.55
N MET A 104 -14.89 -20.39 21.11
CA MET A 104 -14.82 -21.83 20.84
C MET A 104 -15.06 -22.66 22.10
N TYR A 105 -14.42 -22.33 23.22
CA TYR A 105 -14.62 -23.04 24.50
C TYR A 105 -16.06 -22.88 25.00
N ALA A 106 -16.65 -21.70 24.83
CA ALA A 106 -18.05 -21.48 25.18
C ALA A 106 -19.00 -22.34 24.32
N ASN A 107 -18.74 -22.45 23.01
CA ASN A 107 -19.52 -23.31 22.12
C ASN A 107 -19.35 -24.79 22.49
N PHE A 108 -18.12 -25.23 22.75
CA PHE A 108 -17.84 -26.60 23.19
C PHE A 108 -18.53 -26.96 24.50
N ALA A 109 -18.48 -26.06 25.50
CA ALA A 109 -19.15 -26.27 26.78
C ALA A 109 -20.67 -26.32 26.63
N LYS A 110 -21.24 -25.51 25.73
CA LYS A 110 -22.69 -25.47 25.48
C LYS A 110 -23.21 -26.71 24.75
N GLU A 111 -22.45 -27.23 23.79
CA GLU A 111 -22.91 -28.30 22.89
C GLU A 111 -22.63 -29.69 23.43
N TYR A 112 -21.58 -29.83 24.26
CA TYR A 112 -21.08 -31.13 24.71
C TYR A 112 -20.80 -31.22 26.21
N ASP A 113 -21.26 -30.26 27.01
CA ASP A 113 -21.04 -30.20 28.47
C ASP A 113 -19.57 -30.38 28.87
N SER A 114 -18.65 -29.92 28.02
CA SER A 114 -17.20 -30.08 28.18
C SER A 114 -16.67 -31.52 28.20
N VAL A 115 -17.45 -32.49 27.71
CA VAL A 115 -17.07 -33.91 27.69
C VAL A 115 -16.19 -34.22 26.48
N GLY A 116 -15.01 -34.79 26.73
CA GLY A 116 -14.07 -35.25 25.70
C GLY A 116 -12.92 -34.28 25.45
N THR A 117 -11.92 -34.73 24.70
CA THR A 117 -10.72 -33.93 24.39
C THR A 117 -10.92 -33.22 23.07
N ILE A 118 -10.56 -31.94 23.02
CA ILE A 118 -10.63 -31.11 21.81
C ILE A 118 -9.26 -30.97 21.16
N THR A 119 -9.23 -31.02 19.83
CA THR A 119 -8.07 -30.71 19.00
C THR A 119 -8.42 -29.58 18.06
N PHE A 120 -7.52 -28.59 17.95
CA PHE A 120 -7.80 -27.35 17.22
C PHE A 120 -7.26 -27.42 15.80
N GLY A 121 -8.09 -26.97 14.85
CA GLY A 121 -7.64 -26.67 13.50
C GLY A 121 -6.87 -25.34 13.42
N LYS A 122 -6.44 -24.99 12.21
CA LYS A 122 -5.90 -23.66 11.92
C LYS A 122 -7.03 -22.62 11.90
N PRO A 123 -6.85 -21.41 12.46
CA PRO A 123 -7.82 -20.34 12.33
C PRO A 123 -8.07 -20.01 10.85
N GLN A 124 -9.33 -19.94 10.47
CA GLN A 124 -9.77 -19.50 9.16
C GLN A 124 -10.26 -18.07 9.26
N VAL A 125 -9.77 -17.19 8.40
CA VAL A 125 -10.21 -15.79 8.34
C VAL A 125 -10.73 -15.50 6.95
N LYS A 126 -11.95 -14.98 6.87
CA LYS A 126 -12.58 -14.56 5.61
C LYS A 126 -12.83 -13.06 5.66
N LEU A 127 -12.31 -12.32 4.68
CA LEU A 127 -12.60 -10.89 4.51
C LEU A 127 -13.98 -10.73 3.87
N ARG A 128 -14.83 -9.92 4.51
CA ARG A 128 -16.20 -9.68 4.03
C ARG A 128 -16.23 -8.92 2.70
N ALA A 129 -15.17 -8.16 2.41
CA ALA A 129 -14.97 -7.44 1.16
C ALA A 129 -15.26 -8.30 -0.07
N TYR A 130 -14.63 -9.49 -0.17
CA TYR A 130 -14.77 -10.37 -1.33
C TYR A 130 -16.18 -10.95 -1.46
N PHE A 131 -16.84 -11.22 -0.34
CA PHE A 131 -18.23 -11.66 -0.34
C PHE A 131 -19.17 -10.57 -0.88
N THR A 132 -19.00 -9.33 -0.42
CA THR A 132 -19.78 -8.18 -0.94
C THR A 132 -19.56 -7.97 -2.44
N LEU A 133 -18.32 -8.14 -2.92
CA LEU A 133 -18.01 -8.06 -4.34
C LEU A 133 -18.71 -9.15 -5.16
N THR A 134 -18.71 -10.40 -4.67
CA THR A 134 -19.40 -11.50 -5.35
C THR A 134 -20.92 -11.30 -5.41
N ILE A 135 -21.54 -10.83 -4.32
CA ILE A 135 -22.98 -10.53 -4.28
C ILE A 135 -23.31 -9.39 -5.24
N THR A 136 -22.51 -8.32 -5.23
CA THR A 136 -22.83 -7.15 -6.04
C THR A 136 -22.67 -7.43 -7.52
N LYS A 137 -21.65 -8.23 -7.90
CA LYS A 137 -21.50 -8.73 -9.27
C LYS A 137 -22.72 -9.57 -9.70
N ALA A 138 -23.22 -10.43 -8.82
CA ALA A 138 -24.39 -11.26 -9.10
C ALA A 138 -25.68 -10.43 -9.23
N LYS A 139 -25.82 -9.33 -8.47
CA LYS A 139 -27.04 -8.52 -8.42
C LYS A 139 -27.10 -7.43 -9.51
N ASN A 140 -25.98 -6.77 -9.80
CA ASN A 140 -25.96 -5.54 -10.62
C ASN A 140 -25.24 -5.71 -11.96
N GLY A 141 -24.65 -6.88 -12.25
CA GLY A 141 -23.89 -7.17 -13.48
C GLY A 141 -22.53 -6.46 -13.57
N ASN A 142 -22.42 -5.24 -13.04
CA ASN A 142 -21.17 -4.49 -12.97
C ASN A 142 -20.43 -4.79 -11.66
N PRO A 143 -19.20 -5.34 -11.72
CA PRO A 143 -18.42 -5.59 -10.51
C PRO A 143 -17.94 -4.27 -9.92
N ILE A 144 -18.40 -3.96 -8.70
CA ILE A 144 -17.76 -2.94 -7.86
C ILE A 144 -16.28 -3.32 -7.70
N GLN A 145 -15.38 -2.34 -7.70
CA GLN A 145 -13.96 -2.58 -7.46
C GLN A 145 -13.60 -2.43 -5.98
N ILE A 146 -12.55 -3.11 -5.53
CA ILE A 146 -12.12 -3.11 -4.10
C ILE A 146 -11.90 -1.68 -3.56
N HIS A 147 -11.43 -0.76 -4.40
CA HIS A 147 -11.17 0.63 -3.99
C HIS A 147 -12.45 1.44 -3.75
N GLN A 148 -13.60 0.99 -4.25
CA GLN A 148 -14.91 1.63 -4.09
C GLN A 148 -15.64 1.17 -2.82
N LEU A 149 -15.17 0.10 -2.18
CA LEU A 149 -15.74 -0.39 -0.93
C LEU A 149 -15.46 0.57 0.22
N SER A 150 -16.43 0.72 1.12
CA SER A 150 -16.22 1.46 2.36
C SER A 150 -15.12 0.80 3.22
N ARG A 151 -14.44 1.57 4.07
CA ARG A 151 -13.39 1.03 4.96
C ARG A 151 -13.93 -0.13 5.81
N THR A 152 -15.13 0.04 6.35
CA THR A 152 -15.79 -0.95 7.20
C THR A 152 -16.04 -2.25 6.44
N GLU A 153 -16.55 -2.19 5.22
CA GLU A 153 -16.77 -3.39 4.40
C GLU A 153 -15.46 -4.05 3.98
N ARG A 154 -14.45 -3.23 3.63
CA ARG A 154 -13.13 -3.72 3.22
C ARG A 154 -12.38 -4.44 4.34
N THR A 155 -12.53 -3.98 5.57
CA THR A 155 -11.71 -4.44 6.71
C THR A 155 -12.44 -5.37 7.66
N THR A 156 -13.76 -5.54 7.51
CA THR A 156 -14.51 -6.49 8.33
C THR A 156 -14.12 -7.92 7.98
N MET A 157 -13.82 -8.69 9.01
CA MET A 157 -13.33 -10.06 8.90
C MET A 157 -14.18 -11.01 9.75
N GLU A 158 -14.47 -12.17 9.20
CA GLU A 158 -15.03 -13.30 9.92
C GLU A 158 -13.89 -14.25 10.31
N LEU A 159 -13.68 -14.41 11.61
CA LEU A 159 -12.71 -15.36 12.14
C LEU A 159 -13.46 -16.60 12.63
N ARG A 160 -13.00 -17.76 12.18
CA ARG A 160 -13.53 -19.07 12.56
C ARG A 160 -12.41 -19.97 13.03
N LEU A 161 -12.65 -20.71 14.11
CA LEU A 161 -11.74 -21.74 14.59
C LEU A 161 -12.53 -23.03 14.74
N GLN A 162 -12.28 -23.98 13.84
CA GLN A 162 -12.87 -25.31 13.91
C GLN A 162 -12.13 -26.15 14.96
N TYR A 163 -12.89 -27.02 15.62
CA TYR A 163 -12.33 -28.02 16.53
C TYR A 163 -12.91 -29.40 16.23
N ASP A 164 -12.05 -30.40 16.40
CA ASP A 164 -12.41 -31.81 16.39
C ASP A 164 -12.57 -32.28 17.83
N ARG A 165 -13.44 -33.26 18.05
CA ARG A 165 -13.71 -33.83 19.37
C ARG A 165 -13.38 -35.31 19.40
N LYS A 166 -12.65 -35.73 20.43
CA LYS A 166 -12.40 -37.13 20.75
C LYS A 166 -13.12 -37.53 22.03
N THR A 167 -14.00 -38.53 21.91
CA THR A 167 -14.56 -39.30 23.01
C THR A 167 -13.96 -40.72 23.01
N ALA A 168 -14.16 -41.49 24.08
CA ALA A 168 -13.51 -42.80 24.28
C ALA A 168 -13.50 -43.70 23.03
N ASP A 169 -14.64 -43.78 22.32
CA ASP A 169 -14.80 -44.67 21.15
C ASP A 169 -15.04 -43.95 19.82
N HIS A 170 -15.08 -42.61 19.79
CA HIS A 170 -15.45 -41.90 18.57
C HIS A 170 -14.70 -40.58 18.37
N TRP A 171 -14.28 -40.36 17.13
CA TRP A 171 -13.67 -39.11 16.66
C TRP A 171 -14.66 -38.36 15.79
N SER A 172 -15.12 -37.20 16.25
CA SER A 172 -15.99 -36.33 15.49
C SER A 172 -15.14 -35.23 14.86
N LYS A 173 -14.97 -35.32 13.54
CA LYS A 173 -14.36 -34.26 12.73
C LYS A 173 -15.33 -33.10 12.57
N ASP A 174 -14.81 -31.88 12.60
CA ASP A 174 -15.62 -30.66 12.50
C ASP A 174 -16.77 -30.63 13.52
N ALA A 175 -16.50 -31.09 14.75
CA ALA A 175 -17.47 -31.15 15.85
C ALA A 175 -18.05 -29.78 16.23
N GLY A 176 -17.39 -28.69 15.84
CA GLY A 176 -17.96 -27.36 15.92
C GLY A 176 -16.96 -26.28 15.57
N SER A 177 -17.35 -25.02 15.78
CA SER A 177 -16.43 -23.89 15.59
C SER A 177 -16.70 -22.72 16.53
N GLY A 178 -15.65 -22.01 16.90
CA GLY A 178 -15.75 -20.66 17.47
C GLY A 178 -15.90 -19.63 16.35
N PHE A 179 -16.71 -18.59 16.58
CA PHE A 179 -16.98 -17.53 15.60
C PHE A 179 -16.80 -16.16 16.22
N VAL A 180 -16.04 -15.30 15.54
CA VAL A 180 -15.89 -13.90 15.91
C VAL A 180 -15.96 -13.03 14.66
N LEU A 181 -16.96 -12.16 14.60
CA LEU A 181 -16.99 -11.07 13.64
C LEU A 181 -16.14 -9.91 14.16
N TYR A 182 -15.14 -9.50 13.40
CA TYR A 182 -14.23 -8.43 13.79
C TYR A 182 -14.25 -7.30 12.77
N SER A 183 -14.61 -6.10 13.24
CA SER A 183 -14.49 -4.86 12.46
C SER A 183 -13.42 -3.99 13.12
N PRO A 184 -12.20 -3.90 12.54
CA PRO A 184 -11.11 -3.14 13.14
C PRO A 184 -11.39 -1.63 13.09
N SER A 185 -10.98 -0.95 14.15
CA SER A 185 -11.04 0.51 14.23
C SER A 185 -10.06 1.15 13.24
N PRO A 186 -10.26 2.44 12.86
CA PRO A 186 -9.31 3.16 12.02
C PRO A 186 -7.88 3.10 12.56
N TRP A 187 -7.73 3.27 13.88
CA TRP A 187 -6.46 3.25 14.59
C TRP A 187 -5.73 1.92 14.51
N THR A 188 -6.46 0.81 14.32
CA THR A 188 -5.85 -0.50 14.09
C THR A 188 -5.49 -0.69 12.62
N THR A 189 -6.31 -0.19 11.69
CA THR A 189 -6.09 -0.36 10.25
C THR A 189 -4.99 0.53 9.68
N LEU A 190 -4.79 1.73 10.24
CA LEU A 190 -3.76 2.67 9.81
C LEU A 190 -2.33 2.11 9.91
N PRO A 191 -1.87 1.59 11.06
CA PRO A 191 -0.52 1.03 11.15
C PRO A 191 -0.35 -0.21 10.27
N ILE A 192 -1.40 -1.03 10.11
CA ILE A 192 -1.35 -2.18 9.20
C ILE A 192 -1.18 -1.72 7.76
N LYS A 193 -1.94 -0.70 7.34
CA LYS A 193 -1.81 -0.11 6.00
C LYS A 193 -0.43 0.50 5.78
N ALA A 194 0.10 1.23 6.76
CA ALA A 194 1.45 1.80 6.70
C ALA A 194 2.52 0.70 6.58
N PHE A 195 2.41 -0.37 7.38
CA PHE A 195 3.27 -1.54 7.29
C PHE A 195 3.19 -2.22 5.92
N THR A 196 1.98 -2.38 5.36
CA THR A 196 1.81 -2.93 4.02
C THR A 196 2.44 -2.05 2.95
N ILE A 197 2.27 -0.72 3.02
CA ILE A 197 2.90 0.21 2.07
C ILE A 197 4.42 0.09 2.15
N ALA A 198 4.98 0.11 3.37
CA ALA A 198 6.42 -0.03 3.57
C ALA A 198 6.94 -1.36 3.03
N ARG A 199 6.26 -2.47 3.31
CA ARG A 199 6.63 -3.80 2.79
C ARG A 199 6.46 -3.88 1.27
N GLY A 200 5.36 -3.37 0.75
CA GLY A 200 5.04 -3.36 -0.67
C GLY A 200 5.99 -2.47 -1.47
N ALA A 201 6.61 -1.46 -0.85
CA ALA A 201 7.66 -0.66 -1.47
C ALA A 201 8.85 -1.50 -1.96
N PHE A 202 9.15 -2.60 -1.28
CA PHE A 202 10.26 -3.49 -1.62
C PHE A 202 9.83 -4.70 -2.46
N ILE A 203 8.56 -5.12 -2.37
CA ILE A 203 8.08 -6.38 -2.98
C ILE A 203 7.32 -6.12 -4.28
N THR A 204 6.60 -5.01 -4.39
CA THR A 204 5.67 -4.76 -5.52
C THR A 204 6.17 -3.64 -6.42
N PRO A 205 6.05 -3.81 -7.75
CA PRO A 205 6.44 -2.78 -8.71
C PRO A 205 5.54 -1.54 -8.63
N TRP A 206 4.33 -1.64 -8.06
CA TRP A 206 3.40 -0.53 -7.89
C TRP A 206 4.04 0.70 -7.24
N PHE A 207 4.81 0.50 -6.16
CA PHE A 207 5.45 1.61 -5.46
C PHE A 207 6.52 2.26 -6.32
N THR A 208 7.39 1.47 -6.94
CA THR A 208 8.48 1.96 -7.79
C THR A 208 7.97 2.58 -9.09
N ASP A 209 6.85 2.11 -9.61
CA ASP A 209 6.30 2.52 -10.90
C ASP A 209 5.50 3.81 -10.83
N TYR A 210 4.72 4.01 -9.75
CA TYR A 210 3.77 5.12 -9.64
C TYR A 210 4.13 6.11 -8.53
N PHE A 211 4.51 5.62 -7.34
CA PHE A 211 4.70 6.48 -6.17
C PHE A 211 6.12 7.04 -6.06
N ALA A 212 7.14 6.20 -6.20
CA ALA A 212 8.54 6.58 -6.04
C ALA A 212 8.98 7.73 -6.97
N PRO A 213 8.59 7.78 -8.26
CA PRO A 213 8.96 8.89 -9.15
C PRO A 213 8.40 10.23 -8.68
N LEU A 214 7.15 10.24 -8.20
CA LEU A 214 6.51 11.46 -7.68
C LEU A 214 7.14 11.90 -6.37
N ALA A 215 7.44 10.96 -5.47
CA ALA A 215 8.08 11.27 -4.19
C ALA A 215 9.50 11.83 -4.39
N LEU A 216 10.29 11.18 -5.25
CA LEU A 216 11.66 11.59 -5.57
C LEU A 216 11.69 12.93 -6.31
N GLY A 217 10.75 13.15 -7.24
CA GLY A 217 10.58 14.44 -7.91
C GLY A 217 10.20 15.57 -6.95
N GLY A 218 9.23 15.33 -6.06
CA GLY A 218 8.85 16.30 -5.03
C GLY A 218 10.02 16.64 -4.10
N PHE A 219 10.75 15.62 -3.63
CA PHE A 219 11.92 15.81 -2.78
C PHE A 219 13.02 16.62 -3.48
N SER A 220 13.29 16.31 -4.75
CA SER A 220 14.28 17.02 -5.56
C SER A 220 13.92 18.51 -5.76
N ILE A 221 12.64 18.82 -5.99
CA ILE A 221 12.15 20.21 -6.08
C ILE A 221 12.38 20.94 -4.75
N ILE A 222 12.04 20.31 -3.62
CA ILE A 222 12.25 20.90 -2.28
C ILE A 222 13.73 21.17 -2.04
N CYS A 223 14.62 20.20 -2.32
CA CYS A 223 16.07 20.38 -2.18
C CYS A 223 16.61 21.54 -3.03
N ALA A 224 16.15 21.67 -4.28
CA ALA A 224 16.55 22.75 -5.17
C ALA A 224 16.07 24.12 -4.67
N LEU A 225 14.82 24.21 -4.21
CA LEU A 225 14.27 25.44 -3.61
C LEU A 225 15.00 25.82 -2.32
N CYS A 226 15.31 24.85 -1.45
CA CYS A 226 16.08 25.10 -0.24
C CYS A 226 17.47 25.66 -0.56
N LYS A 227 18.20 25.07 -1.53
CA LYS A 227 19.51 25.61 -1.95
C LYS A 227 19.40 26.99 -2.56
N TRP A 228 18.41 27.20 -3.41
CA TRP A 228 18.16 28.53 -3.97
C TRP A 228 17.95 29.56 -2.85
N TYR A 229 17.11 29.24 -1.87
CA TYR A 229 16.87 30.11 -0.72
C TYR A 229 18.17 30.42 0.05
N THR A 230 18.97 29.40 0.39
CA THR A 230 20.26 29.58 1.11
C THR A 230 21.30 30.41 0.36
N ILE A 231 21.26 30.45 -0.98
CA ILE A 231 22.22 31.22 -1.78
C ILE A 231 21.79 32.70 -1.87
N ASN A 232 20.49 32.97 -1.85
CA ASN A 232 19.94 34.31 -2.10
C ASN A 232 19.56 35.08 -0.82
N PHE A 233 19.40 34.40 0.32
CA PHE A 233 19.02 34.96 1.62
C PHE A 233 19.87 34.38 2.74
#